data_AF-A0AAE1GK93-F1
#
_entry.id   AF-A0AAE1GK93-F1
#
_cell.length_a   1.000
_cell.length_b   1.000
_cell.length_c   1.000
_cell.angle_alpha   90.00
_cell.angle_beta   90.00
_cell.angle_gamma   90.00
#
_symmetry.space_group_name_H-M   'P 1'
#
loop_
_entity.id
_entity.type
_entity.pdbx_description
1 polymer ?
#
loop_
_entity_poly.entity_id
_entity_poly.type
_entity_poly.pdbx_seq_one_letter_code
_entity_poly.pdbx_strand_id
1 'polypeptide(L)' 'MAFCALIHHFYPDAFDFDELDPKNRRHNFTLAFRVADERGGVMPLLDVEDMVVMKKPDWKCVFTYVQSLYKRYKNE' A
#
# COMPACT_ATOMS: atom_id res chain seq x y z
N MET A 1 -5.42 0.43 5.77
CA MET A 1 -4.43 0.89 6.76
C MET A 1 -3.08 0.21 6.64
N ALA A 2 -2.96 -1.12 6.63
CA ALA A 2 -1.65 -1.79 6.64
C ALA A 2 -0.65 -1.30 5.56
N PHE A 3 -1.09 -1.15 4.31
CA PHE A 3 -0.21 -0.61 3.26
C PHE A 3 0.19 0.84 3.50
N CYS A 4 -0.73 1.71 3.94
CA CYS A 4 -0.40 3.08 4.31
C CYS A 4 0.66 3.12 5.42
N ALA A 5 0.52 2.27 6.45
CA ALA A 5 1.47 2.24 7.56
C ALA A 5 2.85 1.76 7.11
N LEU A 6 2.88 0.73 6.25
CA LEU A 6 4.12 0.23 5.66
C LEU A 6 4.84 1.31 4.85
N ILE A 7 4.10 2.07 4.03
CA ILE A 7 4.69 3.12 3.20
C ILE A 7 5.14 4.31 4.06
N HIS A 8 4.33 4.75 5.01
CA HIS A 8 4.67 5.84 5.92
C HIS A 8 5.91 5.53 6.77
N HIS A 9 6.18 4.24 7.07
CA HIS A 9 7.42 3.83 7.74
C HIS A 9 8.67 4.16 6.91
N PHE A 10 8.62 4.00 5.59
CA PHE A 10 9.76 4.27 4.70
C PHE A 10 9.76 5.70 4.14
N TYR A 11 8.58 6.30 3.95
CA TYR A 11 8.39 7.66 3.45
C TYR A 11 7.40 8.43 4.36
N PRO A 12 7.84 8.86 5.56
CA PRO A 12 6.97 9.52 6.53
C PRO A 12 6.46 10.89 6.06
N ASP A 13 7.13 11.49 5.07
CA ASP A 13 6.76 12.78 4.46
C ASP A 13 5.82 12.64 3.26
N ALA A 14 5.44 11.42 2.87
CA ALA A 14 4.66 11.20 1.65
C ALA A 14 3.18 11.60 1.79
N PHE A 15 2.60 11.49 2.99
CA PHE A 15 1.24 11.88 3.32
C PHE A 15 1.06 11.89 4.84
N ASP A 16 0.07 12.63 5.34
CA ASP A 16 -0.31 12.60 6.75
C ASP A 16 -1.04 11.28 7.07
N PHE A 17 -0.41 10.44 7.88
CA PHE A 17 -0.99 9.15 8.29
C PHE A 17 -2.08 9.30 9.35
N ASP A 18 -2.00 10.32 10.20
CA ASP A 18 -2.92 10.52 11.33
C ASP A 18 -4.28 11.04 10.86
N GLU A 19 -4.34 11.69 9.69
CA GLU A 19 -5.58 12.11 9.04
C GLU A 19 -6.36 10.96 8.36
N LEU A 20 -5.80 9.75 8.27
CA LEU A 20 -6.44 8.63 7.56
C LEU A 20 -7.53 7.95 8.39
N ASP A 21 -8.73 7.83 7.82
CA ASP A 21 -9.83 7.04 8.40
C ASP A 21 -9.75 5.56 7.95
N PRO A 22 -9.64 4.59 8.88
CA PRO A 22 -9.68 3.15 8.55
C PRO A 22 -10.93 2.70 7.78
N LYS A 23 -12.06 3.41 7.90
CA LYS A 23 -13.30 3.12 7.18
C LYS A 23 -13.21 3.48 5.69
N ASN A 24 -12.36 4.44 5.33
CA ASN A 24 -12.15 4.88 3.94
C ASN A 24 -11.18 3.95 3.19
N ARG A 25 -11.50 2.65 3.14
CA ARG A 25 -10.64 1.59 2.57
C ARG A 25 -10.16 1.90 1.15
N ARG A 26 -11.06 2.33 0.28
CA ARG A 26 -10.76 2.69 -1.12
C ARG A 26 -9.69 3.77 -1.20
N HIS A 27 -9.93 4.89 -0.51
CA HIS A 27 -8.97 5.99 -0.44
C HIS A 27 -7.61 5.51 0.08
N ASN A 28 -7.60 4.74 1.17
CA ASN A 28 -6.37 4.24 1.77
C ASN A 28 -5.57 3.33 0.83
N PHE A 29 -6.23 2.41 0.11
CA PHE A 29 -5.54 1.56 -0.88
C PHE A 29 -5.03 2.37 -2.08
N THR A 30 -5.86 3.26 -2.63
CA THR A 30 -5.45 4.14 -3.74
C THR A 30 -4.24 4.99 -3.35
N LEU A 31 -4.28 5.64 -2.18
CA LEU A 31 -3.19 6.47 -1.68
C LEU A 31 -1.92 5.64 -1.53
N ALA A 32 -2.00 4.50 -0.85
CA ALA A 32 -0.85 3.63 -0.65
C ALA A 32 -0.24 3.18 -1.98
N PHE A 33 -1.04 2.63 -2.90
CA PHE A 33 -0.51 2.10 -4.15
C PHE A 33 0.07 3.19 -5.05
N ARG A 34 -0.56 4.38 -5.09
CA ARG A 34 -0.03 5.54 -5.81
C ARG A 34 1.32 5.98 -5.24
N VAL A 35 1.42 6.15 -3.92
CA VAL A 35 2.66 6.61 -3.28
C VAL A 35 3.78 5.57 -3.42
N ALA A 36 3.44 4.28 -3.34
CA ALA A 36 4.41 3.21 -3.55
C ALA A 36 5.03 3.25 -4.95
N ASP A 37 4.27 3.64 -5.96
CA ASP A 37 4.74 3.83 -7.33
C ASP A 37 5.52 5.14 -7.48
N GLU A 38 4.95 6.27 -7.08
CA GLU A 38 5.54 7.61 -7.25
C GLU A 38 6.86 7.80 -6.47
N ARG A 39 6.92 7.33 -5.23
CA ARG A 39 8.10 7.48 -4.35
C ARG A 39 9.02 6.27 -4.42
N GLY A 40 8.42 5.08 -4.50
CA GLY A 40 9.12 3.81 -4.43
C GLY A 40 9.48 3.20 -5.79
N GLY A 41 8.82 3.61 -6.87
CA GLY A 41 8.91 2.92 -8.16
C GLY A 41 8.39 1.48 -8.12
N VAL A 42 7.45 1.17 -7.20
CA VAL A 42 6.83 -0.16 -7.09
C VAL A 42 5.45 -0.12 -7.71
N MET A 43 5.35 -0.64 -8.92
CA MET A 43 4.08 -0.74 -9.64
C MET A 43 3.03 -1.52 -8.81
N PRO A 44 1.78 -1.04 -8.73
CA PRO A 44 0.70 -1.75 -8.05
C PRO A 44 0.44 -3.12 -8.68
N LEU A 45 0.52 -4.18 -7.87
CA LEU A 45 0.16 -5.55 -8.30
C LEU A 45 -1.25 -5.96 -7.87
N LEU A 46 -1.91 -5.12 -7.09
CA LEU A 46 -3.23 -5.37 -6.51
C LEU A 46 -4.20 -4.31 -7.04
N ASP A 47 -5.38 -4.74 -7.45
CA ASP A 47 -6.46 -3.84 -7.83
C ASP A 47 -7.18 -3.29 -6.58
N VAL A 48 -7.52 -2.01 -6.61
CA VAL A 48 -8.17 -1.34 -5.47
C VAL A 48 -9.60 -1.85 -5.26
N GLU A 49 -10.36 -2.09 -6.32
CA GLU A 49 -11.73 -2.60 -6.23
C GLU A 49 -11.74 -3.97 -5.58
N ASP A 50 -10.87 -4.86 -6.04
CA ASP A 50 -10.73 -6.20 -5.50
C ASP A 50 -10.38 -6.15 -4.02
N MET A 51 -9.41 -5.31 -3.63
CA MET A 51 -8.99 -5.17 -2.25
C MET A 51 -10.05 -4.52 -1.33
N VAL A 52 -11.01 -3.77 -1.89
CA VAL A 52 -12.14 -3.18 -1.16
C VAL A 52 -13.28 -4.19 -1.02
N VAL A 53 -13.64 -4.89 -2.09
CA VAL A 53 -14.80 -5.80 -2.14
C VAL A 53 -14.49 -7.14 -1.48
N MET A 54 -13.28 -7.67 -1.67
CA MET A 54 -12.91 -8.98 -1.15
C MET A 54 -12.70 -8.91 0.36
N LYS A 55 -13.48 -9.71 1.10
CA LYS A 55 -13.27 -9.93 2.53
C LYS A 55 -11.98 -10.72 2.81
N LYS A 56 -11.59 -11.58 1.86
CA LYS A 56 -10.38 -12.39 1.90
C LYS A 56 -9.71 -12.40 0.52
N PRO A 57 -8.81 -11.44 0.23
CA PRO A 57 -8.06 -11.44 -1.03
C PRO A 57 -7.11 -12.63 -1.12
N ASP A 58 -6.62 -12.93 -2.33
CA ASP A 58 -5.62 -13.98 -2.54
C ASP A 58 -4.33 -13.62 -1.78
N TRP A 59 -3.98 -14.45 -0.80
CA TRP A 59 -2.84 -14.22 0.06
C TRP A 59 -1.50 -14.27 -0.70
N LYS A 60 -1.41 -15.01 -1.82
CA LYS A 60 -0.20 -15.07 -2.65
C LYS A 60 0.02 -13.75 -3.37
N CYS A 61 -1.03 -13.16 -3.92
CA CYS A 61 -0.95 -11.84 -4.55
C CYS A 61 -0.54 -10.77 -3.53
N VAL A 62 -1.19 -10.76 -2.36
CA VAL A 62 -0.86 -9.82 -1.28
C VAL A 62 0.59 -10.02 -0.80
N PHE A 63 1.00 -11.26 -0.56
CA PHE A 63 2.37 -11.60 -0.16
C PHE A 63 3.39 -11.13 -1.20
N THR A 64 3.13 -11.38 -2.49
CA THR A 64 4.02 -10.99 -3.59
C THR A 64 4.18 -9.48 -3.64
N TYR A 65 3.10 -8.73 -3.47
CA TYR A 65 3.16 -7.28 -3.46
C TYR A 65 3.93 -6.74 -2.24
N VAL A 66 3.67 -7.25 -1.04
CA VAL A 66 4.41 -6.88 0.18
C VAL A 66 5.90 -7.21 0.04
N GLN A 67 6.24 -8.36 -0.54
CA GLN A 67 7.63 -8.74 -0.80
C GLN A 67 8.33 -7.78 -1.77
N SER A 68 7.63 -7.33 -2.81
CA SER A 68 8.15 -6.33 -3.76
C SER A 68 8.42 -4.99 -3.08
N LEU A 69 7.49 -4.51 -2.25
CA LEU A 69 7.67 -3.29 -1.44
C LEU A 69 8.90 -3.40 -0.54
N TYR A 70 8.98 -4.48 0.25
CA TYR A 70 10.10 -4.68 1.18
C TYR A 70 11.44 -4.80 0.46
N LYS A 71 11.49 -5.53 -0.66
CA LYS A 71 12.73 -5.66 -1.46
C LYS A 71 13.17 -4.31 -2.01
N ARG A 72 12.24 -3.45 -2.42
CA ARG A 72 12.57 -2.13 -2.95
C ARG A 72 13.09 -1.21 -1.85
N TYR A 73 12.40 -1.14 -0.72
CA TYR A 73 12.70 -0.17 0.35
C TYR A 73 13.84 -0.58 1.26
N LYS A 74 14.15 -1.88 1.39
CA LYS A 74 15.32 -2.33 2.15
C LYS A 74 16.66 -2.01 1.45
N ASN A 75 16.63 -1.81 0.13
CA ASN A 75 17.84 -1.58 -0.67
C ASN A 75 18.05 -0.11 -1.03
N GLU A 76 17.24 0.80 -0.48
CA GLU A 76 17.49 2.25 -0.44
C GLU A 76 18.12 2.62 0.91
#